data_AF-A0A9E2GDT2-F1
#
_entry.id   AF-A0A9E2GDT2-F1
#
_cell.length_a   1.000
_cell.length_b   1.000
_cell.length_c   1.000
_cell.angle_alpha   90.00
_cell.angle_beta   90.00
_cell.angle_gamma   90.00
#
_symmetry.space_group_name_H-M   'P 1'
#
loop_
_entity.id
_entity.type
_entity.pdbx_description
1 polymer ?
#
loop_
_entity_poly.entity_id
_entity_poly.type
_entity_poly.pdbx_seq_one_letter_code
_entity_poly.pdbx_strand_id
1 'polypeptide(L)' 'MTENNNNKSLIKTVSLTPPSLQDNTADAERLIMAMQSHLKTNAVDIDLYLLRELPVLLRKWNYNV' A
#
# COMPACT_ATOMS: atom_id res chain seq x y z
N MET A 1 -15.37 32.10 -13.50
CA MET A 1 -15.56 30.72 -13.99
C MET A 1 -14.69 29.84 -13.12
N THR A 2 -15.28 29.20 -12.12
CA THR A 2 -14.58 28.46 -11.06
C THR A 2 -14.09 27.11 -11.60
N GLU A 3 -12.77 26.89 -11.48
CA GLU A 3 -12.12 25.62 -11.79
C GLU A 3 -12.61 24.51 -10.86
N ASN A 4 -13.22 23.45 -11.42
CA ASN A 4 -13.62 22.26 -10.70
C ASN A 4 -12.40 21.35 -10.46
N ASN A 5 -11.60 21.67 -9.45
CA ASN A 5 -10.49 20.84 -8.99
C ASN A 5 -10.98 19.85 -7.92
N ASN A 6 -11.45 18.64 -8.28
CA ASN A 6 -11.66 17.57 -7.29
C ASN A 6 -11.77 16.12 -7.85
N ASN A 7 -11.10 15.79 -8.97
CA ASN A 7 -11.04 14.41 -9.46
C ASN A 7 -9.98 13.60 -8.69
N LYS A 8 -10.23 13.32 -7.40
CA LYS A 8 -9.37 12.44 -6.60
C LYS A 8 -9.60 11.00 -7.10
N SER A 9 -8.70 10.50 -7.94
CA SER A 9 -8.72 9.09 -8.39
C SER A 9 -8.84 8.15 -7.19
N LEU A 10 -9.78 7.21 -7.24
CA LEU A 10 -9.97 6.15 -6.24
C LEU A 10 -8.80 5.15 -6.24
N ILE A 11 -8.04 5.08 -7.33
CA ILE A 11 -6.86 4.25 -7.46
C ILE A 11 -5.64 5.09 -7.07
N LYS A 12 -4.83 4.57 -6.15
CA LYS A 12 -3.57 5.15 -5.68
C LYS A 12 -2.45 4.13 -5.83
N THR A 13 -1.33 4.55 -6.40
CA THR A 13 -0.09 3.78 -6.35
C THR A 13 0.71 4.19 -5.13
N VAL A 14 1.21 3.21 -4.39
CA VAL A 14 1.98 3.32 -3.15
C VAL A 14 3.33 2.66 -3.39
N SER A 15 4.41 3.42 -3.18
CA SER A 15 5.78 2.89 -3.19
C SER A 15 6.18 2.50 -1.78
N LEU A 16 6.55 1.24 -1.58
CA LEU A 16 7.01 0.70 -0.31
C LEU A 16 8.53 0.56 -0.32
N THR A 17 9.17 0.84 0.80
CA THR A 17 10.58 0.49 0.99
C THR A 17 10.73 -1.04 1.01
N PRO A 18 11.59 -1.65 0.17
CA PRO A 18 11.85 -3.08 0.22
C PRO A 18 12.41 -3.52 1.59
N PRO A 19 12.23 -4.79 2.00
CA PRO A 19 12.78 -5.29 3.24
C PRO A 19 14.32 -5.26 3.23
N SER A 20 14.89 -5.09 4.42
CA SER A 20 16.34 -5.12 4.65
C SER A 20 16.65 -5.92 5.93
N LEU A 21 17.94 -6.15 6.22
CA LEU A 21 18.31 -6.77 7.50
C LEU A 21 17.93 -5.89 8.70
N GLN A 22 17.89 -4.57 8.52
CA GLN A 22 17.53 -3.60 9.56
C GLN A 22 16.01 -3.38 9.67
N ASP A 23 15.26 -3.68 8.61
CA ASP A 23 13.80 -3.61 8.57
C ASP A 23 13.23 -4.89 7.94
N ASN A 24 12.87 -5.82 8.82
CA ASN A 24 12.27 -7.12 8.47
C ASN A 24 10.74 -7.12 8.65
N THR A 25 10.09 -5.94 8.63
CA THR A 25 8.63 -5.81 8.77
C THR A 25 7.91 -6.69 7.75
N ALA A 26 6.91 -7.44 8.23
CA ALA A 26 6.11 -8.34 7.41
C ALA A 26 5.46 -7.61 6.22
N ASP A 27 5.32 -8.31 5.09
CA ASP A 27 4.81 -7.73 3.83
C ASP A 27 3.42 -7.08 3.99
N ALA A 28 2.52 -7.72 4.75
CA ALA A 28 1.19 -7.18 5.03
C ALA A 28 1.24 -5.92 5.89
N GLU A 29 2.02 -5.94 6.98
CA GLU A 29 2.18 -4.81 7.89
C GLU A 29 2.78 -3.60 7.15
N ARG A 30 3.78 -3.84 6.29
CA ARG A 30 4.41 -2.82 5.44
C ARG A 30 3.40 -2.12 4.55
N LEU A 31 2.50 -2.88 3.91
CA LEU A 31 1.45 -2.31 3.07
C LEU A 31 0.40 -1.55 3.90
N ILE A 32 -0.05 -2.13 5.02
CA ILE A 32 -1.04 -1.50 5.92
C ILE A 32 -0.55 -0.14 6.40
N MET A 33 0.67 -0.06 6.93
CA MET A 33 1.25 1.20 7.42
C MET A 33 1.32 2.26 6.31
N ALA A 34 1.75 1.87 5.12
CA ALA A 34 1.83 2.78 3.99
C ALA A 34 0.45 3.28 3.53
N MET A 35 -0.55 2.39 3.47
CA MET A 35 -1.93 2.73 3.12
C MET A 35 -2.58 3.63 4.17
N GLN A 36 -2.41 3.34 5.46
CA GLN A 36 -2.92 4.17 6.56
C GLN A 36 -2.37 5.60 6.48
N SER A 37 -1.08 5.74 6.21
CA SER A 37 -0.43 7.05 6.02
C SER A 37 -0.99 7.80 4.80
N HIS A 38 -1.13 7.12 3.65
CA HIS A 38 -1.62 7.74 2.41
C HIS A 38 -3.12 8.12 2.49
N LEU A 39 -3.93 7.28 3.10
CA LEU A 39 -5.38 7.45 3.19
C LEU A 39 -5.83 8.23 4.42
N LYS A 40 -4.92 8.49 5.38
CA LYS A 40 -5.22 9.13 6.67
C LYS A 40 -6.33 8.39 7.42
N THR A 41 -6.20 7.07 7.50
CA THR A 41 -7.12 6.17 8.19
C THR A 41 -6.38 5.36 9.25
N ASN A 42 -7.10 4.90 10.26
CA ASN A 42 -6.56 4.09 11.36
C ASN A 42 -6.74 2.59 11.13
N ALA A 43 -7.51 2.19 10.10
CA ALA A 43 -7.80 0.81 9.81
C ALA A 43 -7.79 0.56 8.30
N VAL A 44 -7.17 -0.56 7.92
CA VAL A 44 -7.17 -1.14 6.58
C VAL A 44 -7.41 -2.62 6.79
N ASP A 45 -8.42 -3.16 6.10
CA ASP A 45 -8.70 -4.60 6.08
C ASP A 45 -8.19 -5.18 4.76
N ILE A 46 -7.59 -6.37 4.84
CA ILE A 46 -7.05 -7.09 3.68
C ILE A 46 -7.64 -8.49 3.70
N ASP A 47 -8.26 -8.89 2.60
CA ASP A 47 -8.85 -10.21 2.51
C ASP A 47 -7.77 -11.31 2.64
N LEU A 48 -8.16 -12.44 3.23
CA LEU A 48 -7.23 -13.54 3.54
C LEU A 48 -6.55 -14.12 2.29
N TYR A 49 -7.25 -14.12 1.15
CA TYR A 49 -6.69 -14.63 -0.09
C TYR A 49 -5.58 -13.69 -0.58
N LEU A 50 -5.82 -12.38 -0.59
CA LEU A 50 -4.81 -11.39 -0.95
C LEU A 50 -3.62 -11.41 0.02
N LEU A 51 -3.85 -11.55 1.33
CA LEU A 51 -2.77 -11.70 2.31
C LEU A 51 -1.81 -12.84 1.96
N ARG A 52 -2.34 -13.96 1.44
CA ARG A 52 -1.52 -15.10 1.00
C ARG A 52 -0.69 -14.78 -0.24
N GLU A 53 -1.24 -14.03 -1.19
CA GLU A 53 -0.57 -13.71 -2.46
C GLU A 53 0.37 -12.50 -2.35
N LEU A 54 0.17 -11.62 -1.34
CA LEU A 54 0.90 -10.36 -1.15
C LEU A 54 2.41 -10.50 -1.28
N PRO A 55 3.09 -11.44 -0.59
CA PRO A 55 4.56 -11.54 -0.68
C PRO A 55 5.07 -11.67 -2.12
N VAL A 56 4.41 -12.50 -2.93
CA VAL A 56 4.80 -12.71 -4.33
C VAL A 56 4.50 -11.47 -5.16
N LEU A 57 3.33 -10.86 -4.97
CA LEU A 57 2.91 -9.66 -5.69
C LEU A 57 3.81 -8.46 -5.41
N LEU A 58 4.14 -8.19 -4.14
CA LEU A 58 5.02 -7.08 -3.76
C LEU A 58 6.41 -7.22 -4.41
N ARG A 59 7.01 -8.42 -4.37
CA ARG A 59 8.31 -8.68 -5.00
C ARG A 59 8.23 -8.56 -6.52
N LYS A 60 7.18 -9.11 -7.14
CA LYS A 60 6.94 -9.05 -8.58
C LYS A 60 6.86 -7.62 -9.09
N TRP A 61 6.27 -6.72 -8.31
CA TRP A 61 6.11 -5.31 -8.67
C TRP A 61 7.20 -4.40 -8.09
N ASN A 62 8.29 -4.99 -7.59
CA ASN A 62 9.39 -4.26 -6.96
C ASN A 62 8.89 -3.24 -5.92
N TYR A 63 7.90 -3.65 -5.13
CA TYR A 63 7.30 -2.88 -4.05
C TYR A 63 6.58 -1.59 -4.49
N ASN A 64 6.10 -1.52 -5.73
CA ASN A 64 5.22 -0.43 -6.22
C ASN A 64 3.83 -1.01 -6.54
N VAL A 65 2.81 -0.68 -5.74
CA VAL A 65 1.48 -1.30 -5.80
C VAL A 65 0.34 -0.31 -5.84
#